data_AF-A0A969RTJ0-F1
#
_entry.id   AF-A0A969RTJ0-F1
#
_cell.length_a   1.000
_cell.length_b   1.000
_cell.length_c   1.000
_cell.angle_alpha   90.00
_cell.angle_beta   90.00
_cell.angle_gamma   90.00
#
_symmetry.space_group_name_H-M   'P 1'
#
loop_
_entity.id
_entity.type
_entity.pdbx_description
1 polymer ?
#
loop_
_entity_poly.entity_id
_entity_poly.type
_entity_poly.pdbx_seq_one_letter_code
_entity_poly.pdbx_strand_id
1 'polypeptide(L)'
;MENNPSLRIEPRYQQAPVLPSAGEPSILEWLEKSGRLLAREDLGEPDKRLVDEEEEISALMGVDDGKYDDDFDDDDEDLDD
;
A
#
# COMPACT_ATOMS: atom_id res chain seq x y z
N MET A 1 -30.17 -21.78 -27.05
CA MET A 1 -28.80 -21.32 -26.77
C MET A 1 -28.85 -19.80 -26.85
N GLU A 2 -29.03 -19.15 -25.71
CA GLU A 2 -29.14 -17.69 -25.63
C GLU A 2 -27.80 -17.06 -26.00
N ASN A 3 -27.80 -16.19 -27.02
CA ASN A 3 -26.63 -15.42 -27.40
C ASN A 3 -26.42 -14.30 -26.37
N ASN A 4 -25.44 -14.47 -25.49
CA ASN A 4 -25.02 -13.40 -24.58
C ASN A 4 -24.12 -12.42 -25.36
N PRO A 5 -24.54 -11.15 -25.56
CA PRO A 5 -23.76 -10.17 -26.32
C PRO A 5 -22.44 -9.78 -25.62
N SER A 6 -22.25 -10.13 -24.36
CA SER A 6 -21.01 -9.89 -23.61
C SER A 6 -19.97 -11.00 -23.76
N LEU A 7 -20.33 -12.18 -24.28
CA LEU A 7 -19.38 -13.27 -24.46
C LEU A 7 -18.73 -13.19 -25.84
N ARG A 8 -17.41 -13.29 -25.87
CA ARG A 8 -16.59 -13.35 -27.08
C ARG A 8 -15.74 -14.63 -27.06
N ILE A 9 -15.56 -15.25 -28.22
CA ILE A 9 -14.73 -16.44 -28.40
C ILE A 9 -13.52 -16.01 -29.24
N GLU A 10 -12.32 -16.15 -28.67
CA GLU A 10 -11.06 -15.81 -29.34
C GLU A 10 -10.21 -17.09 -29.57
N PRO A 11 -9.55 -17.27 -30.73
CA PRO A 11 -8.76 -18.47 -30.99
C PRO A 11 -7.49 -18.54 -30.12
N ARG A 12 -7.24 -19.72 -29.53
CA ARG A 12 -6.11 -19.94 -28.59
C ARG A 12 -4.73 -19.61 -29.15
N TYR A 13 -4.52 -19.81 -30.45
CA TYR A 13 -3.23 -19.62 -31.13
C TYR A 13 -3.18 -18.36 -31.99
N GLN A 14 -4.19 -17.49 -31.92
CA GLN A 14 -4.19 -16.22 -32.63
C GLN A 14 -3.42 -15.18 -31.81
N GLN A 15 -2.62 -14.36 -32.50
CA GLN A 15 -1.95 -13.23 -31.86
C GLN A 15 -2.98 -12.21 -31.39
N ALA A 16 -2.74 -11.62 -30.21
CA ALA A 16 -3.61 -10.59 -29.68
C ALA A 16 -3.67 -9.39 -30.64
N PRO A 17 -4.85 -8.77 -30.82
CA PRO A 17 -4.95 -7.55 -31.60
C PRO A 17 -4.10 -6.44 -30.94
N VAL A 18 -3.35 -5.71 -31.76
CA VAL A 18 -2.63 -4.53 -31.28
C VAL A 18 -3.66 -3.44 -31.00
N LEU A 19 -3.76 -3.03 -29.74
CA LEU A 19 -4.60 -1.89 -29.38
C LEU A 19 -3.98 -0.62 -29.98
N PRO A 20 -4.78 0.24 -30.65
CA PRO A 20 -4.30 1.54 -31.05
C PRO A 20 -3.87 2.32 -29.80
N SER A 21 -2.80 3.11 -29.93
CA SER A 21 -2.41 4.01 -28.84
C SER A 21 -3.61 4.92 -28.54
N ALA A 22 -4.00 5.02 -27.28
CA ALA A 22 -5.21 5.71 -26.85
C ALA A 22 -5.19 7.23 -27.15
N GLY A 23 -4.10 7.75 -27.74
CA GLY A 23 -3.90 9.17 -28.03
C GLY A 23 -3.97 10.06 -26.80
N GLU A 24 -4.04 9.46 -25.61
CA GLU A 24 -4.15 10.15 -24.35
C GLU A 24 -2.91 11.02 -24.17
N PRO A 25 -3.08 12.25 -23.65
CA PRO A 25 -1.93 13.09 -23.35
C PRO A 25 -0.99 12.28 -22.44
N SER A 26 0.31 12.40 -22.69
CA SER A 26 1.32 11.80 -21.81
C SER A 26 0.98 12.16 -20.37
N ILE A 27 1.13 11.23 -19.43
CA ILE A 27 0.90 11.53 -18.02
C ILE A 27 1.67 12.79 -17.57
N LEU A 28 2.85 13.03 -18.16
CA LEU A 28 3.65 14.24 -17.92
C LEU A 28 2.96 15.51 -18.45
N GLU A 29 2.37 15.45 -19.64
CA GLU A 29 1.63 16.55 -20.25
C GLU A 29 0.34 16.85 -19.48
N TRP A 30 -0.35 15.81 -18.99
CA TRP A 30 -1.50 15.97 -18.11
C TRP A 30 -1.11 16.60 -16.76
N LEU A 31 -0.01 16.14 -16.15
CA LEU A 31 0.51 16.70 -14.91
C LEU A 31 0.91 18.18 -15.08
N GLU A 32 1.53 18.53 -16.21
CA GLU A 32 1.91 19.91 -16.54
C GLU A 32 0.67 20.79 -16.74
N LYS A 33 -0.30 20.35 -17.57
CA LYS A 33 -1.55 21.08 -17.82
C LYS A 33 -2.41 21.27 -16.58
N SER A 34 -2.39 20.30 -15.66
CA SER A 34 -3.14 20.37 -14.40
C SER A 34 -2.40 21.14 -13.30
N GLY A 35 -1.18 21.61 -13.55
CA GLY A 35 -0.34 22.27 -12.54
C GLY A 35 0.11 21.35 -11.41
N ARG A 36 0.09 20.03 -11.63
CA ARG A 36 0.47 18.99 -10.65
C ARG A 36 1.91 18.51 -10.82
N LEU A 37 2.59 18.94 -11.88
CA LEU A 37 4.01 18.65 -12.10
C LEU A 37 4.87 19.64 -11.30
N LEU A 38 5.30 19.23 -10.11
CA LEU A 38 6.25 19.99 -9.29
C LEU A 38 7.68 19.65 -9.70
N ALA A 39 8.56 20.66 -9.73
CA ALA A 39 9.99 20.42 -9.85
C ALA A 39 10.46 19.61 -8.64
N ARG A 40 11.39 18.68 -8.86
CA ARG A 40 12.06 18.03 -7.74
C ARG A 40 12.84 19.13 -7.01
N GLU A 41 12.51 19.34 -5.74
CA GLU A 41 13.38 20.10 -4.85
C GLU A 41 14.73 19.38 -4.80
N ASP A 42 15.83 20.14 -4.77
CA ASP A 42 17.17 19.58 -4.78
C ASP A 42 17.29 18.53 -3.68
N LEU A 43 17.48 17.25 -4.07
CA LEU A 43 17.64 16.07 -3.20
C LEU A 43 18.94 16.10 -2.36
N GLY A 44 19.47 17.30 -2.06
CA GLY A 44 20.62 17.52 -1.21
C GLY A 44 20.28 17.55 0.28
N GLU A 45 19.02 17.78 0.65
CA GLU A 45 18.58 17.73 2.04
C GLU A 45 17.34 16.83 2.16
N PRO A 46 17.32 15.84 3.06
CA PRO A 46 16.05 15.24 3.48
C PRO A 46 15.16 16.37 4.00
N ASP A 47 13.87 16.34 3.65
CA ASP A 47 12.89 17.29 4.18
C ASP A 47 12.99 17.26 5.70
N LYS A 48 13.63 18.28 6.29
CA LYS A 48 13.94 18.37 7.73
C LYS A 48 12.66 18.24 8.56
N ARG A 49 11.49 18.55 7.96
CA ARG A 49 10.17 18.40 8.59
C ARG A 49 9.79 16.94 8.85
N LEU A 50 10.27 15.98 8.05
CA LEU A 50 9.98 14.56 8.28
C LEU A 50 10.91 13.92 9.32
N VAL A 51 12.08 14.52 9.54
CA VAL A 51 13.09 14.03 10.50
C VAL A 51 12.84 14.58 11.91
N ASP A 52 12.30 15.80 12.02
CA ASP A 52 12.04 16.45 13.30
C ASP A 52 10.77 15.93 14.03
N GLU A 53 9.94 15.09 13.40
CA GLU A 53 8.70 14.53 13.99
C GLU A 53 8.88 13.15 14.69
N GLU A 54 10.11 12.61 14.76
CA GLU A 54 10.35 11.28 15.38
C GLU A 54 10.40 11.28 16.93
N GLU A 55 10.29 12.44 17.61
CA GLU A 55 10.51 12.53 19.08
C GLU A 55 9.29 12.25 19.99
N GLU A 56 8.13 11.79 19.50
CA GLU A 56 6.92 11.67 20.34
C GLU A 56 6.27 10.28 20.48
N ILE A 57 6.70 9.23 19.76
CA ILE A 57 6.05 7.90 19.86
C ILE A 57 6.23 7.30 21.26
N SER A 58 7.40 7.52 21.87
CA SER A 58 7.71 7.03 23.23
C SER A 58 6.91 7.74 24.34
N ALA A 59 6.43 8.96 24.09
CA ALA A 59 5.55 9.68 25.01
C ALA A 59 4.09 9.21 24.91
N LEU A 60 3.72 8.64 23.76
CA LEU A 60 2.38 8.10 23.50
C LEU A 60 2.17 6.69 24.07
N MET A 61 3.24 5.88 24.16
CA MET A 61 3.21 4.63 24.91
C MET A 61 3.26 4.96 26.40
N GLY A 62 2.08 5.14 26.99
CA GLY A 62 1.92 5.46 28.41
C GLY A 62 2.75 4.54 29.31
N VAL A 63 3.40 5.15 30.31
CA VAL A 63 4.19 4.50 31.36
C VAL A 63 3.27 3.70 32.30
N ASP A 64 2.66 2.64 31.79
CA ASP A 64 1.97 1.65 32.60
C ASP A 64 2.02 0.29 31.90
N ASP A 65 3.23 -0.27 31.79
CA ASP A 65 3.39 -1.72 31.90
C ASP A 65 3.08 -2.09 33.36
N GLY A 66 1.79 -1.98 33.69
CA GLY A 66 1.23 -2.39 34.95
C GLY A 66 1.57 -3.86 35.12
N LYS A 67 2.46 -4.13 36.08
CA LYS A 67 2.68 -5.39 36.78
C LYS A 67 1.75 -6.48 36.27
N TYR A 68 2.24 -7.30 35.34
CA TYR A 68 1.65 -8.62 35.15
C TYR A 68 1.78 -9.31 36.51
N ASP A 69 0.66 -9.43 37.21
CA ASP A 69 0.54 -10.25 38.41
C ASP A 69 0.93 -11.65 37.97
N ASP A 70 1.99 -12.19 38.55
CA ASP A 70 2.58 -13.49 38.22
C ASP A 70 1.75 -14.61 38.88
N ASP A 71 0.43 -14.48 38.77
CA ASP A 71 -0.59 -15.37 39.31
C ASP A 71 -1.13 -16.22 38.14
N PHE A 72 -0.24 -16.77 37.33
CA PHE A 72 -0.59 -17.97 36.57
C PHE A 72 -0.51 -19.13 37.55
N ASP A 73 -1.66 -19.42 38.17
CA ASP A 73 -1.91 -20.68 38.88
C ASP A 73 -1.35 -21.83 38.03
N ASP A 74 -0.38 -22.51 38.62
CA ASP A 74 0.23 -23.75 38.17
C ASP A 74 -0.82 -24.88 38.32
N ASP A 75 -1.89 -24.80 37.54
CA ASP A 75 -2.74 -25.96 37.27
C ASP A 75 -1.93 -26.87 36.34
N ASP A 76 -1.05 -27.66 36.96
CA ASP A 76 -0.46 -28.90 36.45
C ASP A 76 -1.62 -29.76 35.91
N GLU A 77 -1.95 -29.59 34.63
CA GLU A 77 -2.74 -30.55 33.88
C GLU A 77 -1.91 -31.84 33.80
N ASP A 78 -2.15 -32.76 34.73
CA ASP A 78 -1.80 -34.18 34.66
C ASP A 78 -2.38 -34.76 33.36
N LEU A 79 -1.63 -34.57 32.27
CA LEU A 79 -1.78 -35.29 31.01
C LEU A 79 -0.73 -36.41 31.01
N ASP A 80 -1.05 -37.57 31.60
CA ASP A 80 -0.53 -38.87 31.12
C ASP A 80 -1.32 -40.09 31.69
N ASP A 81 -1.74 -40.93 30.73
CA ASP A 81 -2.27 -42.33 30.71
C ASP A 81 -3.68 -42.66 31.25
#